data_AF-A0A2A2Q930-F1
#
_entry.id   AF-A0A2A2Q930-F1
#
_cell.length_a   1.000
_cell.length_b   1.000
_cell.length_c   1.000
_cell.angle_alpha   90.00
_cell.angle_beta   90.00
_cell.angle_gamma   90.00
#
_symmetry.space_group_name_H-M   'P 1'
#
loop_
_entity.id
_entity.type
_entity.pdbx_description
1 polymer ?
#
loop_
_entity_poly.entity_id
_entity_poly.type
_entity_poly.pdbx_seq_one_letter_code
_entity_poly.pdbx_strand_id
1 'polypeptide(L)'
;MGVDLALVSLLSLLSGPWLGIATGAMLTVLLGNAASAPAALKIARVALRGLGAVIAGLSILALGHSDLVRADGLKLSALEATESAALRETVYVAPTASAAELRTAVGELEKQVETLKAEQRAQAAAQRSWVTQAQSFARSLGVTFGWSGVYFTLFAGALGGRTPGKLLLRIRAVKTNGLPFAFFDGFVRHGGYVAGVAMGMIGFLKLLWDPNRQAVEDRIAGTVVLGDMVESSEFRVRS
;
A
#
# COMPACT_ATOMS: atom_id res chain seq x y z
N MET A 1 -5.03 -15.82 -7.65
CA MET A 1 -5.45 -14.53 -7.08
C MET A 1 -5.61 -14.59 -5.57
N GLY A 2 -6.34 -15.55 -4.97
CA GLY A 2 -6.51 -15.62 -3.50
C GLY A 2 -5.20 -15.61 -2.69
N VAL A 3 -4.22 -16.43 -3.09
CA VAL A 3 -2.89 -16.46 -2.44
C VAL A 3 -2.14 -15.13 -2.59
N ASP A 4 -2.22 -14.50 -3.76
CA ASP A 4 -1.56 -13.22 -4.02
C ASP A 4 -2.14 -12.10 -3.15
N LEU A 5 -3.47 -12.07 -2.99
CA LEU A 5 -4.15 -11.11 -2.12
C LEU A 5 -3.77 -11.31 -0.64
N ALA A 6 -3.67 -12.57 -0.17
CA ALA A 6 -3.23 -12.85 1.19
C ALA A 6 -1.81 -12.35 1.45
N LEU A 7 -0.89 -12.53 0.49
CA LEU A 7 0.48 -12.03 0.59
C LEU A 7 0.53 -10.51 0.56
N VAL A 8 -0.25 -9.85 -0.31
CA VAL A 8 -0.35 -8.39 -0.33
C VAL A 8 -0.94 -7.87 0.98
N SER A 9 -1.98 -8.51 1.52
CA SER A 9 -2.54 -8.13 2.82
C SER A 9 -1.51 -8.25 3.94
N LEU A 10 -0.72 -9.33 3.96
CA LEU A 10 0.38 -9.50 4.92
C LEU A 10 1.46 -8.42 4.75
N LEU A 11 1.82 -8.08 3.51
CA LEU A 11 2.77 -7.00 3.21
C LEU A 11 2.25 -5.63 3.66
N SER A 12 0.95 -5.38 3.51
CA SER A 12 0.30 -4.16 3.98
C SER A 12 0.32 -4.00 5.51
N LEU A 13 0.58 -5.07 6.26
CA LEU A 13 0.78 -5.00 7.71
C LEU A 13 2.17 -4.50 8.11
N LEU A 14 3.15 -4.45 7.19
CA LEU A 14 4.46 -3.88 7.51
C LEU A 14 4.35 -2.37 7.75
N SER A 15 4.32 -1.98 9.02
CA SER A 15 4.45 -0.61 9.47
C SER A 15 5.90 -0.13 9.33
N GLY A 16 6.14 0.94 8.56
CA GLY A 16 7.46 1.57 8.41
C GLY A 16 7.81 1.95 6.97
N PRO A 17 9.06 2.38 6.70
CA PRO A 17 9.50 2.81 5.38
C PRO A 17 9.63 1.68 4.34
N TRP A 18 9.22 0.45 4.67
CA TRP A 18 9.37 -0.75 3.83
C TRP A 18 8.76 -0.61 2.45
N LEU A 19 7.57 -0.01 2.37
CA LEU A 19 6.92 0.26 1.08
C LEU A 19 7.77 1.22 0.23
N GLY A 20 8.42 2.20 0.85
CA GLY A 20 9.33 3.13 0.17
C GLY A 20 10.57 2.42 -0.38
N ILE A 21 11.19 1.52 0.39
CA ILE A 21 12.31 0.68 -0.07
C ILE A 21 11.89 -0.17 -1.26
N ALA A 22 10.76 -0.86 -1.14
CA ALA A 22 10.26 -1.76 -2.17
C ALA A 22 9.83 -1.00 -3.44
N THR A 23 9.24 0.19 -3.29
CA THR A 23 8.92 1.11 -4.40
C THR A 23 10.20 1.61 -5.08
N GLY A 24 11.21 1.98 -4.29
CA GLY A 24 12.51 2.39 -4.82
C GLY A 24 13.16 1.28 -5.64
N ALA A 25 13.19 0.06 -5.11
CA ALA A 25 13.65 -1.13 -5.83
C ALA A 25 12.87 -1.36 -7.13
N MET A 26 11.53 -1.30 -7.08
CA MET A 26 10.68 -1.41 -8.27
C MET A 26 11.04 -0.37 -9.35
N LEU A 27 11.19 0.90 -8.99
CA LEU A 27 11.53 1.96 -9.94
C LEU A 27 12.89 1.72 -10.61
N THR A 28 13.87 1.13 -9.90
CA THR A 28 15.19 0.86 -10.48
C THR A 28 15.18 -0.19 -11.60
N VAL A 29 14.24 -1.15 -11.52
CA VAL A 29 14.11 -2.26 -12.47
C VAL A 29 12.97 -2.06 -13.48
N LEU A 30 12.10 -1.07 -13.26
CA LEU A 30 10.86 -0.88 -14.00
C LEU A 30 11.08 -0.77 -15.52
N LEU A 31 12.07 0.01 -15.94
CA LEU A 31 12.43 0.17 -17.35
C LEU A 31 13.63 -0.74 -17.69
N GLY A 32 13.37 -1.78 -18.50
CA GLY A 32 14.38 -2.77 -18.92
C GLY A 32 15.54 -2.17 -19.71
N ASN A 33 16.64 -2.92 -19.89
CA ASN A 33 17.94 -2.38 -20.31
C ASN A 33 18.27 -2.48 -21.82
N ALA A 34 17.27 -2.43 -22.71
CA ALA A 34 17.51 -2.60 -24.15
C ALA A 34 18.51 -1.56 -24.71
N ALA A 35 19.56 -2.02 -25.39
CA ALA A 35 20.62 -1.18 -25.97
C ALA A 35 20.10 -0.33 -27.15
N SER A 36 19.18 -0.90 -27.93
CA SER A 36 18.49 -0.26 -29.06
C SER A 36 17.40 0.74 -28.64
N ALA A 37 17.21 0.98 -27.34
CA ALA A 37 16.17 1.90 -26.87
C ALA A 37 16.44 3.36 -27.34
N PRO A 38 15.39 4.11 -27.72
CA PRO A 38 15.48 5.54 -28.00
C PRO A 38 16.11 6.33 -26.85
N ALA A 39 16.77 7.44 -27.16
CA ALA A 39 17.43 8.30 -26.17
C ALA A 39 16.48 8.75 -25.05
N ALA A 40 15.24 9.11 -25.38
CA ALA A 40 14.22 9.50 -24.41
C ALA A 40 13.97 8.40 -23.34
N LEU A 41 13.90 7.12 -23.76
CA LEU A 41 13.71 6.01 -22.82
C LEU A 41 14.95 5.76 -21.96
N LYS A 42 16.16 5.98 -22.51
CA LYS A 42 17.41 5.88 -21.74
C LYS A 42 17.47 6.96 -20.66
N ILE A 43 17.10 8.21 -21.00
CA ILE A 43 17.02 9.32 -20.04
C ILE A 43 15.98 9.03 -18.97
N ALA A 44 14.77 8.64 -19.37
CA ALA A 44 13.71 8.27 -18.44
C ALA A 44 14.14 7.14 -17.49
N ARG A 45 14.85 6.12 -17.99
CA ARG A 45 15.40 5.03 -17.18
C ARG A 45 16.39 5.54 -16.13
N VAL A 46 17.32 6.40 -16.50
CA VAL A 46 18.29 6.96 -15.56
C VAL A 46 17.59 7.81 -14.51
N ALA A 47 16.63 8.64 -14.90
CA ALA A 47 15.82 9.45 -13.98
C ALA A 47 15.04 8.57 -12.99
N LEU A 48 14.37 7.52 -13.48
CA LEU A 48 13.63 6.58 -12.62
C LEU A 48 14.55 5.82 -11.67
N ARG A 49 15.73 5.40 -12.12
CA ARG A 49 16.73 4.74 -11.26
C ARG A 49 17.27 5.67 -10.20
N GLY A 50 17.59 6.91 -10.56
CA GLY A 50 18.02 7.94 -9.61
C GLY A 50 16.95 8.21 -8.55
N LEU A 51 15.71 8.44 -8.99
CA LEU A 51 14.56 8.62 -8.09
C LEU A 51 14.35 7.40 -7.19
N GLY A 52 14.38 6.19 -7.76
CA GLY A 52 14.22 4.96 -7.00
C GLY A 52 15.30 4.76 -5.95
N ALA A 53 16.56 5.06 -6.28
CA ALA A 53 17.68 5.01 -5.35
C ALA A 53 17.53 6.05 -4.21
N VAL A 54 17.09 7.27 -4.53
CA VAL A 54 16.82 8.32 -3.54
C VAL A 54 15.70 7.89 -2.60
N ILE A 55 14.56 7.41 -3.14
CA ILE A 55 13.43 6.95 -2.33
C ILE A 55 13.85 5.79 -1.41
N ALA A 56 14.56 4.79 -1.94
CA ALA A 56 15.06 3.67 -1.15
C ALA A 56 16.05 4.15 -0.07
N GLY A 57 16.98 5.04 -0.42
CA GLY A 57 17.97 5.60 0.51
C GLY A 57 17.32 6.39 1.64
N LEU A 58 16.36 7.28 1.33
CA LEU A 58 15.58 8.02 2.34
C LEU A 58 14.77 7.06 3.23
N SER A 59 14.20 6.00 2.65
CA SER A 59 13.44 5.01 3.40
C SER A 59 14.33 4.18 4.34
N ILE A 60 15.54 3.81 3.90
CA ILE A 60 16.55 3.14 4.74
C ILE A 60 17.04 4.09 5.83
N LEU A 61 17.29 5.36 5.51
CA LEU A 61 17.67 6.38 6.50
C LEU A 61 16.59 6.52 7.57
N ALA A 62 15.32 6.55 7.17
CA ALA A 62 14.17 6.62 8.08
C ALA A 62 14.04 5.38 8.96
N LEU A 63 14.45 4.19 8.49
CA LEU A 63 14.56 3.00 9.35
C LEU A 63 15.62 3.21 10.44
N GLY A 64 16.80 3.69 10.05
CA GLY A 64 17.94 3.89 10.96
C GLY A 64 17.78 5.07 11.93
N HIS A 65 16.92 6.04 11.63
CA HIS A 65 16.64 7.20 12.48
C HIS A 65 15.28 7.11 13.16
N SER A 66 14.66 5.94 13.26
CA SER A 66 13.35 5.78 13.92
C SER A 66 13.35 6.20 15.40
N ASP A 67 14.52 6.25 16.06
CA ASP A 67 14.71 6.84 17.39
C ASP A 67 14.88 8.38 17.37
N LEU A 68 15.38 8.96 16.29
CA LEU A 68 15.63 10.41 16.12
C LEU A 68 14.43 11.16 15.49
N VAL A 69 13.69 10.52 14.59
CA VAL A 69 12.47 11.08 13.96
C VAL A 69 11.30 11.13 14.96
N ARG A 70 11.32 10.27 15.99
CA ARG A 70 10.41 10.35 17.13
C ARG A 70 10.66 11.59 17.99
N ALA A 71 11.87 12.17 17.92
CA ALA A 71 12.24 13.37 18.67
C ALA A 71 11.85 14.67 17.94
N ASP A 72 11.84 14.72 16.61
CA ASP A 72 11.68 16.02 15.89
C ASP A 72 10.75 16.03 14.66
N GLY A 73 10.13 14.92 14.26
CA GLY A 73 9.75 14.79 12.85
C GLY A 73 8.36 14.30 12.49
N LEU A 74 7.47 14.01 13.44
CA LEU A 74 6.06 13.72 13.12
C LEU A 74 5.22 14.00 14.36
N LYS A 75 4.43 15.07 14.31
CA LYS A 75 3.30 15.27 15.20
C LYS A 75 2.29 14.14 14.98
N LEU A 76 2.58 12.98 15.57
CA LEU A 76 1.61 11.93 15.90
C LEU A 76 0.65 12.40 17.01
N SER A 77 0.62 13.69 17.36
CA SER A 77 -0.40 14.32 18.21
C SER A 77 -1.81 14.30 17.60
N ALA A 78 -1.99 13.78 16.38
CA ALA A 78 -3.30 13.49 15.81
C ALA A 78 -3.77 12.04 16.08
N LEU A 79 -2.90 11.19 16.65
CA LEU A 79 -3.18 9.78 16.98
C LEU A 79 -2.82 9.42 18.43
N GLU A 80 -1.89 10.13 19.07
CA GLU A 80 -1.91 10.26 20.52
C GLU A 80 -3.11 11.11 20.85
N ALA A 81 -4.10 10.51 21.53
CA ALA A 81 -5.16 11.26 22.17
C ALA A 81 -4.50 12.45 22.85
N THR A 82 -4.83 13.67 22.43
CA THR A 82 -4.37 14.89 23.11
C THR A 82 -4.69 14.67 24.56
N GLU A 83 -3.67 14.35 25.38
CA GLU A 83 -3.86 14.14 26.80
C GLU A 83 -4.45 15.44 27.31
N SER A 84 -5.73 15.39 27.64
CA SER A 84 -6.49 16.58 27.98
C SER A 84 -5.76 17.30 29.11
N ALA A 85 -5.68 18.63 29.05
CA ALA A 85 -5.04 19.42 30.11
C ALA A 85 -5.66 19.10 31.49
N ALA A 86 -6.95 18.72 31.51
CA ALA A 86 -7.68 18.27 32.69
C ALA A 86 -7.20 16.90 33.24
N LEU A 87 -6.53 16.04 32.45
CA LEU A 87 -5.91 14.80 32.94
C LEU A 87 -4.58 15.03 33.66
N ARG A 88 -3.92 16.17 33.41
CA ARG A 88 -2.61 16.51 34.04
C ARG A 88 -2.78 17.20 35.38
N GLU A 89 -3.95 17.75 35.65
CA GLU A 89 -4.25 18.46 36.88
C GLU A 89 -4.67 17.46 37.97
N THR A 90 -3.78 17.19 38.91
CA THR A 90 -4.04 16.29 40.03
C THR A 90 -4.63 17.06 41.21
N VAL A 91 -5.88 16.74 41.57
CA VAL A 91 -6.53 17.31 42.76
C VAL A 91 -6.08 16.50 43.98
N TYR A 92 -5.14 17.02 44.76
CA TYR A 92 -4.68 16.40 46.01
C TYR A 92 -5.53 16.85 47.21
N VAL A 93 -5.97 15.91 48.04
CA VAL A 93 -6.72 16.19 49.28
C VAL A 93 -5.93 15.64 50.46
N ALA A 94 -5.59 16.49 51.41
CA ALA A 94 -4.85 16.08 52.62
C ALA A 94 -5.74 15.20 53.54
N PRO A 95 -5.17 14.22 54.26
CA PRO A 95 -5.94 13.33 55.15
C PRO A 95 -6.69 14.04 56.30
N THR A 96 -6.27 15.27 56.63
CA THR A 96 -6.86 16.11 57.68
C THR A 96 -7.74 17.24 57.11
N ALA A 97 -8.11 17.18 55.83
CA ALA A 97 -8.88 18.23 55.17
C ALA A 97 -10.24 18.46 55.85
N SER A 98 -10.61 19.73 55.96
CA SER A 98 -11.91 20.15 56.47
C SER A 98 -13.04 19.81 55.49
N ALA A 99 -14.27 19.73 55.99
CA ALA A 99 -15.44 19.47 55.15
C ALA A 99 -15.64 20.52 54.03
N ALA A 100 -15.15 21.75 54.23
CA ALA A 100 -15.17 22.80 53.21
C ALA A 100 -14.18 22.51 52.08
N GLU A 101 -12.95 22.12 52.41
CA GLU A 101 -11.89 21.78 51.44
C GLU A 101 -12.24 20.54 50.62
N LEU A 102 -12.86 19.53 51.25
CA LEU A 102 -13.40 18.36 50.57
C LEU A 102 -14.48 18.74 49.54
N ARG A 103 -15.41 19.63 49.89
CA ARG A 103 -16.46 20.09 48.96
C ARG A 103 -15.89 20.86 47.77
N THR A 104 -14.86 21.67 47.99
CA THR A 104 -14.18 22.39 46.89
C THR A 104 -13.43 21.43 45.97
N ALA A 105 -12.75 20.42 46.51
CA ALA A 105 -12.05 19.42 45.72
C ALA A 105 -13.00 18.57 44.87
N VAL A 106 -14.16 18.18 45.43
CA VAL A 106 -15.21 17.48 44.68
C VAL A 106 -15.74 18.33 43.54
N GLY A 107 -16.01 19.62 43.79
CA GLY A 107 -16.50 20.54 42.75
C GLY A 107 -15.51 20.73 41.59
N GLU A 108 -14.20 20.81 41.87
CA GLU A 108 -13.20 20.91 40.81
C GLU A 108 -13.08 19.59 40.03
N LEU A 109 -13.14 18.44 40.72
CA LEU A 109 -13.10 17.13 40.07
C LEU A 109 -14.33 16.92 39.16
N GLU A 110 -15.53 17.30 39.61
CA GLU A 110 -16.74 17.25 38.80
C GLU A 110 -16.61 18.09 37.52
N LYS A 111 -16.05 19.29 37.65
CA LYS A 111 -15.79 20.19 36.52
C LYS A 111 -14.75 19.63 35.55
N GLN A 112 -13.68 19.01 36.05
CA GLN A 112 -12.70 18.29 35.22
C GLN A 112 -13.36 17.15 34.46
N VAL A 113 -14.18 16.33 35.12
CA VAL A 113 -14.89 15.21 34.49
C VAL A 113 -15.84 15.69 33.39
N GLU A 114 -16.60 16.76 33.62
CA GLU A 114 -17.49 17.31 32.59
C GLU A 114 -16.72 17.89 31.42
N THR A 115 -15.56 18.52 31.66
CA THR A 115 -14.66 19.01 30.61
C THR A 115 -14.13 17.86 29.76
N LEU A 116 -13.66 16.79 30.40
CA LEU A 116 -13.17 15.58 29.73
C LEU A 116 -14.26 14.90 28.90
N LYS A 117 -15.48 14.78 29.44
CA LYS A 117 -16.63 14.23 28.70
C LYS A 117 -16.98 15.09 27.49
N ALA A 118 -16.92 16.42 27.62
CA ALA A 118 -17.19 17.34 26.51
C ALA A 118 -16.14 17.21 25.40
N GLU A 119 -14.85 17.13 25.76
CA GLU A 119 -13.76 16.90 24.82
C GLU A 119 -13.88 15.54 24.12
N GLN A 120 -14.18 14.47 24.87
CA GLN A 120 -14.39 13.14 24.30
C GLN A 120 -15.56 13.13 23.31
N ARG A 121 -16.67 13.80 23.63
CA ARG A 121 -17.82 13.95 22.72
C ARG A 121 -17.45 14.74 21.46
N ALA A 122 -16.66 15.81 21.59
CA ALA A 122 -16.17 16.58 20.46
C ALA A 122 -15.23 15.75 19.56
N GLN A 123 -14.32 14.98 20.14
CA GLN A 123 -13.45 14.05 19.41
C GLN A 123 -14.25 12.94 18.71
N ALA A 124 -15.22 12.34 19.40
CA ALA A 124 -16.11 11.33 18.83
C ALA A 124 -16.95 11.89 17.67
N ALA A 125 -17.42 13.14 17.77
CA ALA A 125 -18.13 13.82 16.69
C ALA A 125 -17.20 14.12 15.49
N ALA A 126 -15.96 14.54 15.74
CA ALA A 126 -14.95 14.76 14.69
C ALA A 126 -14.55 13.45 13.98
N GLN A 127 -14.45 12.35 14.71
CA GLN A 127 -14.20 11.01 14.17
C GLN A 127 -15.41 10.47 13.36
N ARG A 128 -16.63 10.90 13.71
CA ARG A 128 -17.85 10.57 12.98
C ARG A 128 -18.02 11.39 11.69
N SER A 129 -17.15 12.37 11.43
CA SER A 129 -17.15 13.12 10.17
C SER A 129 -16.90 12.19 8.99
N TRP A 130 -17.79 12.22 8.00
CA TRP A 130 -17.64 11.48 6.75
C TRP A 130 -16.27 11.74 6.08
N VAL A 131 -15.73 12.95 6.23
CA VAL A 131 -14.44 13.33 5.65
C VAL A 131 -13.28 12.58 6.30
N THR A 132 -13.27 12.43 7.63
CA THR A 132 -12.20 11.70 8.34
C THR A 132 -12.28 10.21 8.07
N GLN A 133 -13.50 9.66 7.94
CA GLN A 133 -13.71 8.28 7.51
C GLN A 133 -13.24 8.05 6.07
N ALA A 134 -13.60 8.93 5.15
CA ALA A 134 -13.16 8.87 3.75
C ALA A 134 -11.64 8.98 3.63
N GLN A 135 -10.99 9.88 4.39
CA GLN A 135 -9.53 10.01 4.41
C GLN A 135 -8.84 8.77 4.99
N SER A 136 -9.37 8.20 6.07
CA SER A 136 -8.81 6.99 6.69
C SER A 136 -8.93 5.78 5.75
N PHE A 137 -10.08 5.66 5.07
CA PHE A 137 -10.30 4.65 4.05
C PHE A 137 -9.35 4.84 2.85
N ALA A 138 -9.24 6.06 2.32
CA ALA A 138 -8.36 6.37 1.21
C ALA A 138 -6.88 6.10 1.52
N ARG A 139 -6.42 6.44 2.74
CA ARG A 139 -5.06 6.12 3.19
C ARG A 139 -4.81 4.61 3.24
N SER A 140 -5.77 3.85 3.78
CA SER A 140 -5.68 2.39 3.89
C SER A 140 -5.66 1.72 2.51
N LEU A 141 -6.49 2.21 1.59
CA LEU A 141 -6.48 1.79 0.19
C LEU A 141 -5.16 2.16 -0.48
N GLY A 142 -4.63 3.36 -0.27
CA GLY A 142 -3.37 3.81 -0.85
C GLY A 142 -2.19 2.91 -0.48
N VAL A 143 -2.08 2.51 0.80
CA VAL A 143 -1.06 1.56 1.26
C VAL A 143 -1.24 0.20 0.59
N THR A 144 -2.48 -0.31 0.55
CA THR A 144 -2.77 -1.62 -0.04
C THR A 144 -2.51 -1.65 -1.54
N PHE A 145 -2.94 -0.62 -2.28
CA PHE A 145 -2.68 -0.50 -3.71
C PHE A 145 -1.19 -0.28 -4.02
N GLY A 146 -0.47 0.44 -3.15
CA GLY A 146 0.98 0.61 -3.23
C GLY A 146 1.70 -0.73 -3.12
N TRP A 147 1.44 -1.50 -2.06
CA TRP A 147 2.02 -2.83 -1.88
C TRP A 147 1.62 -3.79 -2.98
N SER A 148 0.36 -3.76 -3.39
CA SER A 148 -0.14 -4.57 -4.51
C SER A 148 0.65 -4.27 -5.79
N GLY A 149 0.86 -2.98 -6.11
CA GLY A 149 1.60 -2.59 -7.31
C GLY A 149 3.05 -3.02 -7.28
N VAL A 150 3.73 -2.84 -6.15
CA VAL A 150 5.10 -3.30 -5.97
C VAL A 150 5.18 -4.82 -6.09
N TYR A 151 4.31 -5.55 -5.38
CA TYR A 151 4.24 -7.00 -5.40
C TYR A 151 4.02 -7.55 -6.81
N PHE A 152 2.95 -7.13 -7.48
CA PHE A 152 2.61 -7.65 -8.80
C PHE A 152 3.66 -7.28 -9.85
N THR A 153 4.26 -6.09 -9.76
CA THR A 153 5.31 -5.66 -10.70
C THR A 153 6.59 -6.47 -10.51
N LEU A 154 7.09 -6.55 -9.27
CA LEU A 154 8.36 -7.21 -8.98
C LEU A 154 8.28 -8.72 -9.18
N PHE A 155 7.26 -9.39 -8.63
CA PHE A 155 7.12 -10.83 -8.80
C PHE A 155 6.86 -11.21 -10.26
N ALA A 156 5.93 -10.54 -10.95
CA ALA A 156 5.66 -10.86 -12.36
C ALA A 156 6.88 -10.57 -13.23
N GLY A 157 7.60 -9.47 -13.02
CA GLY A 157 8.82 -9.18 -13.78
C GLY A 157 9.95 -10.18 -13.50
N ALA A 158 10.18 -10.54 -12.24
CA ALA A 158 11.26 -11.45 -11.85
C ALA A 158 11.00 -12.90 -12.24
N LEU A 159 9.73 -13.32 -12.25
CA LEU A 159 9.32 -14.71 -12.50
C LEU A 159 8.71 -14.92 -13.89
N GLY A 160 8.98 -14.03 -14.85
CA GLY A 160 8.57 -14.20 -16.25
C GLY A 160 7.05 -14.26 -16.44
N GLY A 161 6.32 -13.33 -15.82
CA GLY A 161 4.86 -13.22 -15.87
C GLY A 161 4.11 -14.04 -14.82
N ARG A 162 4.83 -14.60 -13.85
CA ARG A 162 4.25 -15.38 -12.75
C ARG A 162 4.26 -14.61 -11.43
N THR A 163 3.26 -14.88 -10.61
CA THR A 163 3.23 -14.49 -9.20
C THR A 163 3.20 -15.77 -8.36
N PRO A 164 3.51 -15.73 -7.05
CA PRO A 164 3.33 -16.88 -6.16
C PRO A 164 2.01 -17.65 -6.35
N GLY A 165 0.87 -16.95 -6.44
CA GLY A 165 -0.41 -17.62 -6.71
C GLY A 165 -0.50 -18.25 -8.10
N LYS A 166 0.09 -17.61 -9.12
CA LYS A 166 0.13 -18.18 -10.48
C LYS A 166 1.10 -19.36 -10.60
N LEU A 167 2.19 -19.36 -9.83
CA LEU A 167 3.11 -20.51 -9.73
C LEU A 167 2.38 -21.74 -9.21
N LEU A 168 1.58 -21.59 -8.15
CA LEU A 168 0.76 -22.68 -7.61
C LEU A 168 -0.25 -23.21 -8.62
N LEU A 169 -0.82 -22.33 -9.43
CA LEU A 169 -1.77 -22.67 -10.49
C LEU A 169 -1.09 -23.16 -11.79
N ARG A 170 0.25 -23.16 -11.86
CA ARG A 170 1.03 -23.52 -13.06
C ARG A 170 0.60 -22.73 -14.30
N ILE A 171 0.30 -21.44 -14.11
CA ILE A 171 -0.04 -20.49 -15.17
C ILE A 171 0.96 -19.34 -15.21
N ARG A 172 1.10 -18.70 -16.37
CA ARG A 172 1.93 -17.51 -16.54
C ARG A 172 1.33 -16.52 -17.52
N ALA A 173 1.57 -15.24 -17.30
CA ALA A 173 1.28 -14.21 -18.28
C ALA A 173 2.40 -14.17 -19.34
N VAL A 174 2.03 -14.20 -20.61
CA VAL A 174 2.96 -14.04 -21.74
C VAL A 174 2.51 -12.89 -22.62
N LYS A 175 3.44 -12.26 -23.33
CA LYS A 175 3.11 -11.20 -24.28
C LYS A 175 2.57 -11.80 -25.57
N THR A 176 1.58 -11.16 -26.17
CA THR A 176 1.01 -11.58 -27.45
C THR A 176 1.98 -11.38 -28.62
N ASN A 177 2.99 -10.52 -28.45
CA ASN A 177 4.01 -10.25 -29.46
C ASN A 177 5.24 -11.17 -29.38
N GLY A 178 5.22 -12.20 -28.52
CA GLY A 178 6.31 -13.17 -28.38
C GLY A 178 7.58 -12.64 -27.69
N LEU A 179 7.62 -11.37 -27.30
CA LEU A 179 8.75 -10.84 -26.53
C LEU A 179 8.73 -11.37 -25.08
N PRO A 180 9.90 -11.46 -24.43
CA PRO A 180 9.98 -11.80 -23.02
C PRO A 180 9.15 -10.85 -22.15
N PHE A 181 8.58 -11.38 -21.07
CA PHE A 181 7.84 -10.60 -20.09
C PHE A 181 8.79 -9.69 -19.30
N ALA A 182 8.52 -8.40 -19.24
CA ALA A 182 9.32 -7.41 -18.52
C ALA A 182 8.60 -6.88 -17.26
N PHE A 183 9.36 -6.25 -16.35
CA PHE A 183 8.80 -5.58 -15.17
C PHE A 183 7.74 -4.53 -15.54
N PHE A 184 7.97 -3.76 -16.60
CA PHE A 184 6.98 -2.78 -17.09
C PHE A 184 5.65 -3.41 -17.48
N ASP A 185 5.66 -4.62 -18.06
CA ASP A 185 4.42 -5.33 -18.39
C ASP A 185 3.65 -5.70 -17.12
N GLY A 186 4.36 -6.13 -16.05
CA GLY A 186 3.78 -6.36 -14.73
C GLY A 186 3.15 -5.09 -14.13
N PHE A 187 3.82 -3.95 -14.25
CA PHE A 187 3.32 -2.65 -13.78
C PHE A 187 2.05 -2.21 -14.52
N VAL A 188 2.06 -2.30 -15.85
CA VAL A 188 0.88 -1.96 -16.68
C VAL A 188 -0.30 -2.89 -16.37
N ARG A 189 -0.05 -4.19 -16.20
CA ARG A 189 -1.07 -5.15 -15.76
C ARG A 189 -1.65 -4.78 -14.41
N HIS A 190 -0.82 -4.36 -13.45
CA HIS A 190 -1.30 -3.87 -12.15
C HIS A 190 -2.22 -2.66 -12.28
N GLY A 191 -1.84 -1.68 -13.11
CA GLY A 191 -2.72 -0.54 -13.42
C GLY A 191 -4.07 -1.00 -13.99
N GLY A 192 -4.05 -2.02 -14.85
CA GLY A 192 -5.25 -2.68 -15.37
C GLY A 192 -6.11 -3.34 -14.28
N TYR A 193 -5.51 -4.01 -13.30
CA TYR A 193 -6.23 -4.58 -12.15
C TYR A 193 -6.94 -3.49 -11.35
N VAL A 194 -6.24 -2.39 -11.05
CA VAL A 194 -6.82 -1.23 -10.33
C VAL A 194 -7.97 -0.60 -11.13
N ALA A 195 -7.79 -0.42 -12.44
CA ALA A 195 -8.84 0.08 -13.32
C ALA A 195 -10.06 -0.86 -13.38
N GLY A 196 -9.82 -2.18 -13.44
CA GLY A 196 -10.88 -3.19 -13.43
C GLY A 196 -11.73 -3.14 -12.17
N VAL A 197 -11.10 -2.94 -11.00
CA VAL A 197 -11.79 -2.72 -9.72
C VAL A 197 -12.56 -1.40 -9.72
N ALA A 198 -11.93 -0.31 -10.18
CA ALA A 198 -12.54 1.01 -10.25
C ALA A 198 -13.78 1.06 -11.16
N MET A 199 -13.81 0.24 -12.22
CA MET A 199 -14.97 0.05 -13.10
C MET A 199 -16.04 -0.91 -12.52
N GLY A 200 -16.01 -1.17 -11.21
CA GLY A 200 -17.03 -2.01 -10.55
C GLY A 200 -16.95 -3.48 -10.95
N MET A 201 -15.73 -4.01 -11.15
CA MET A 201 -15.46 -5.39 -11.57
C MET A 201 -15.90 -5.77 -13.00
N ILE A 202 -16.58 -4.88 -13.72
CA ILE A 202 -17.01 -5.09 -15.10
C ILE A 202 -15.80 -5.34 -16.02
N GLY A 203 -14.65 -4.71 -15.71
CA GLY A 203 -13.41 -4.93 -16.44
C GLY A 203 -12.91 -6.38 -16.42
N PHE A 204 -13.21 -7.12 -15.35
CA PHE A 204 -12.92 -8.56 -15.27
C PHE A 204 -13.98 -9.40 -15.96
N LEU A 205 -15.24 -8.97 -15.89
CA LEU A 205 -16.37 -9.68 -16.51
C LEU A 205 -16.26 -9.74 -18.04
N LYS A 206 -15.48 -8.83 -18.63
CA LYS A 206 -15.10 -8.85 -20.05
C LYS A 206 -14.47 -10.18 -20.50
N LEU A 207 -13.81 -10.88 -19.59
CA LEU A 207 -13.27 -12.22 -19.81
C LEU A 207 -14.30 -13.22 -20.36
N LEU A 208 -15.59 -13.05 -20.01
CA LEU A 208 -16.65 -14.01 -20.36
C LEU A 208 -17.06 -13.95 -21.84
N TRP A 209 -16.82 -12.83 -22.52
CA TRP A 209 -17.32 -12.57 -23.87
C TRP A 209 -16.26 -12.01 -24.83
N ASP A 210 -15.05 -11.69 -24.36
CA ASP A 210 -13.93 -11.35 -25.23
C ASP A 210 -13.45 -12.60 -26.00
N PRO A 211 -13.31 -12.54 -27.35
CA PRO A 211 -12.90 -13.70 -28.16
C PRO A 211 -11.57 -14.33 -27.72
N ASN A 212 -10.65 -13.53 -27.19
CA ASN A 212 -9.35 -14.00 -26.73
C ASN A 212 -9.35 -14.32 -25.22
N ARG A 213 -10.53 -14.27 -24.57
CA ARG A 213 -10.69 -14.42 -23.12
C ARG A 213 -9.68 -13.56 -22.36
N GLN A 214 -9.61 -12.28 -22.70
CA GLN A 214 -8.75 -11.30 -22.04
C GLN A 214 -9.57 -10.41 -21.11
N ALA A 215 -9.12 -10.29 -19.86
CA ALA A 215 -9.59 -9.24 -18.97
C ALA A 215 -8.96 -7.88 -19.37
N VAL A 216 -9.44 -6.78 -18.77
CA VAL A 216 -8.96 -5.43 -19.09
C VAL A 216 -7.45 -5.29 -18.89
N GLU A 217 -6.90 -5.87 -17.83
CA GLU A 217 -5.46 -5.84 -17.55
C GLU A 217 -4.62 -6.58 -18.58
N ASP A 218 -5.13 -7.72 -19.07
CA ASP A 218 -4.44 -8.53 -20.07
C ASP A 218 -4.36 -7.76 -21.39
N ARG A 219 -5.49 -7.13 -21.76
CA ARG A 219 -5.63 -6.37 -22.99
C ARG A 219 -4.81 -5.09 -23.00
N ILE A 220 -4.81 -4.32 -21.91
CA ILE A 220 -4.00 -3.10 -21.79
C ILE A 220 -2.51 -3.43 -21.89
N ALA A 221 -2.07 -4.52 -21.27
CA ALA A 221 -0.67 -4.92 -21.30
C ALA A 221 -0.25 -5.70 -22.56
N GLY A 222 -1.18 -6.05 -23.45
CA GLY A 222 -0.89 -6.89 -24.63
C GLY A 222 -0.40 -8.29 -24.22
N THR A 223 -1.09 -8.91 -23.28
CA THR A 223 -0.70 -10.19 -22.69
C THR A 223 -1.85 -11.18 -22.67
N VAL A 224 -1.53 -12.47 -22.57
CA VAL A 224 -2.46 -13.57 -22.35
C VAL A 224 -1.95 -14.48 -21.26
N VAL A 225 -2.83 -15.16 -20.54
CA VAL A 225 -2.46 -16.13 -19.51
C VAL A 225 -2.51 -17.54 -20.08
N LEU A 226 -1.39 -18.26 -20.00
CA LEU A 226 -1.26 -19.63 -20.49
C LEU A 226 -0.95 -20.58 -19.34
N GLY A 227 -1.40 -21.83 -19.45
CA GLY A 227 -1.01 -22.92 -18.55
C GLY A 227 0.30 -23.56 -19.01
N ASP A 228 1.24 -23.75 -18.08
CA ASP A 228 2.56 -24.34 -18.35
C ASP A 228 2.46 -25.79 -18.86
N MET A 229 1.33 -26.47 -18.61
CA MET A 229 1.09 -27.86 -19.05
C MET A 229 0.93 -27.98 -20.57
N VAL A 230 0.46 -26.94 -21.25
CA VAL A 230 0.15 -26.95 -22.70
C VAL A 230 1.43 -26.87 -23.55
N GLU A 231 2.49 -26.24 -23.03
CA GLU A 231 3.75 -26.05 -23.75
C GLU A 231 4.53 -27.37 -23.92
N SER A 232 4.32 -28.34 -23.04
CA SER A 232 5.01 -29.65 -23.08
C SER A 232 4.50 -30.60 -24.17
N SER A 233 3.27 -30.42 -24.65
CA SER A 233 2.63 -31.31 -25.63
C SER A 233 2.77 -30.82 -27.08
N GLU A 234 2.78 -29.51 -27.34
CA GLU A 234 2.81 -29.00 -28.72
C GLU A 234 4.23 -28.85 -29.30
N PHE A 235 5.24 -28.60 -28.47
CA PHE A 235 6.62 -28.48 -28.97
C PHE A 235 7.24 -29.84 -29.38
N ARG A 236 6.75 -30.95 -28.81
CA ARG A 236 7.22 -32.30 -29.16
C ARG A 236 6.66 -32.84 -30.49
N VAL A 237 5.58 -32.25 -31.00
CA VAL A 237 4.93 -32.69 -32.25
C VAL A 237 5.51 -31.97 -33.47
N ARG A 238 6.32 -30.93 -33.29
CA ARG A 238 6.91 -30.11 -34.38
C ARG A 238 8.44 -30.08 -34.41
N SER A 239 9.13 -30.98 -33.69
CA SER A 239 10.59 -31.17 -33.77
C SER A 239 10.96 -32.38 -34.59
#